data_AF-A0AB33VGN7-F1
#
_entry.id   AF-A0AB33VGN7-F1
#
_cell.length_a   1.000
_cell.length_b   1.000
_cell.length_c   1.000
_cell.angle_alpha   90.00
_cell.angle_beta   90.00
_cell.angle_gamma   90.00
#
_symmetry.space_group_name_H-M   'P 1'
#
loop_
_entity.id
_entity.type
_entity.pdbx_description
1 polymer ?
#
loop_
_entity_poly.entity_id
_entity_poly.type
_entity_poly.pdbx_seq_one_letter_code
_entity_poly.pdbx_strand_id
1 'polypeptide(L)'
;MSPQGLESFCRALLAHRSISDNAISSIISIANPYSPETAMTAALPAFDLNLLPILLALHDARSVSMAAQQLGMSQPGVSTALAKLRAAFGDPLFVRTSRGMEPTPRALALIPAARDVLARIQQGIVETGAFDPATTTHLFSIALSDVGEMVFLPRIVEAMARQAPHASVQSVTLPPAQIERALETGALDLAVGYFPDLKKNNFFQQRLFTHHFTCIVRADHPVTRGGNTRLSMQQFLEYGHAVVRAEGRSQELYERFLERKRIRRKPTLLTPHFMSIPFILARTDLIATVPHAVGLSFMQSHANIRVMEPPLALPGFDLKQHWHRKFHNDARSQWLRALVSSLFNDEADEWREPDRRPAQRRHTK
;
A
#
# COMPACT_ATOMS: atom_id res chain seq x y z
N MET A 1 -13.75 -11.34 19.78
CA MET A 1 -14.04 -11.61 21.21
C MET A 1 -12.80 -11.20 21.99
N SER A 2 -12.90 -10.39 23.05
CA SER A 2 -11.71 -10.07 23.86
C SER A 2 -11.16 -11.36 24.52
N PRO A 3 -9.87 -11.44 24.85
CA PRO A 3 -9.29 -12.61 25.52
C PRO A 3 -10.08 -13.01 26.79
N GLN A 4 -10.53 -12.02 27.56
CA GLN A 4 -11.38 -12.19 28.75
C GLN A 4 -12.78 -12.74 28.42
N GLY A 5 -13.32 -12.41 27.24
CA GLY A 5 -14.60 -12.93 26.75
C GLY A 5 -14.51 -14.41 26.37
N LEU A 6 -13.41 -14.82 25.72
CA LEU A 6 -13.18 -16.21 25.34
C LEU A 6 -12.99 -17.11 26.59
N GLU A 7 -12.24 -16.63 27.58
CA GLU A 7 -12.05 -17.34 28.84
C GLU A 7 -13.36 -17.53 29.62
N SER A 8 -14.18 -16.48 29.70
CA SER A 8 -15.50 -16.56 30.37
C SER A 8 -16.44 -17.54 29.67
N PHE A 9 -16.42 -17.58 28.34
CA PHE A 9 -17.21 -18.53 27.55
C PHE A 9 -16.75 -19.98 27.74
N CYS A 10 -15.44 -20.24 27.72
CA CYS A 10 -14.89 -21.59 27.97
C CYS A 10 -15.18 -22.08 29.39
N ARG A 11 -15.04 -21.23 30.42
CA ARG A 11 -15.39 -21.59 31.80
C ARG A 11 -16.89 -21.91 31.97
N ALA A 12 -17.76 -21.12 31.33
CA ALA A 12 -19.21 -21.35 31.38
C ALA A 12 -19.62 -22.67 30.70
N LEU A 13 -18.97 -23.05 29.59
CA LEU A 13 -19.26 -24.28 28.85
C LEU A 13 -18.80 -25.54 29.60
N LEU A 14 -17.74 -25.44 30.40
CA LEU A 14 -17.07 -26.56 31.07
C LEU A 14 -17.55 -26.80 32.51
N ALA A 15 -18.29 -25.84 33.09
CA ALA A 15 -18.89 -25.93 34.42
C ALA A 15 -19.88 -27.10 34.60
N HIS A 16 -20.45 -27.63 33.51
CA HIS A 16 -21.42 -28.75 33.56
C HIS A 16 -20.79 -30.15 33.42
N ARG A 17 -19.46 -30.28 33.26
CA ARG A 17 -18.81 -31.57 32.94
C ARG A 17 -17.67 -32.01 33.88
N SER A 18 -17.49 -31.38 35.05
CA SER A 18 -16.47 -31.77 36.04
C SER A 18 -15.06 -31.91 35.45
N ILE A 19 -14.69 -30.96 34.58
CA ILE A 19 -13.39 -30.94 33.90
C ILE A 19 -12.39 -30.15 34.77
N SER A 20 -11.18 -30.68 34.97
CA SER A 20 -10.17 -30.05 35.82
C SER A 20 -9.60 -28.77 35.22
N ASP A 21 -9.17 -27.82 36.07
CA ASP A 21 -8.64 -26.52 35.66
C ASP A 21 -7.46 -26.62 34.67
N ASN A 22 -6.66 -27.69 34.76
CA ASN A 22 -5.57 -27.97 33.81
C ASN A 22 -6.04 -28.28 32.39
N ALA A 23 -7.19 -28.95 32.25
CA ALA A 23 -7.77 -29.23 30.94
C ALA A 23 -8.41 -27.98 30.32
N ILE A 24 -8.98 -27.09 31.15
CA ILE A 24 -9.48 -25.77 30.72
C ILE A 24 -8.32 -24.90 30.20
N SER A 25 -7.20 -24.86 30.93
CA SER A 25 -5.99 -24.12 30.55
C SER A 25 -5.40 -24.60 29.22
N SER A 26 -5.39 -25.92 28.99
CA SER A 26 -4.90 -26.52 27.74
C SER A 26 -5.78 -26.18 26.54
N ILE A 27 -7.11 -26.13 26.71
CA ILE A 27 -8.05 -25.75 25.64
C ILE A 27 -7.90 -24.26 25.29
N ILE A 28 -7.70 -23.39 26.28
CA ILE A 28 -7.46 -21.96 26.07
C ILE A 28 -6.13 -21.73 25.34
N SER A 29 -5.09 -22.52 25.66
CA SER A 29 -3.79 -22.47 24.98
C SER A 29 -3.85 -22.89 23.51
N ILE A 30 -4.78 -23.78 23.13
CA ILE A 30 -4.98 -24.20 21.74
C ILE A 30 -5.83 -23.16 20.97
N ALA A 31 -6.79 -22.52 21.64
CA ALA A 31 -7.68 -21.54 21.02
C ALA A 31 -7.06 -20.14 20.86
N ASN A 32 -5.99 -19.82 21.59
CA ASN A 32 -5.26 -18.56 21.49
C ASN A 32 -3.74 -18.77 21.55
N PRO A 33 -3.06 -19.07 20.41
CA PRO A 33 -1.62 -19.32 20.38
C PRO A 33 -0.76 -18.07 20.70
N TYR A 34 -1.38 -16.90 20.93
CA TYR A 34 -0.74 -15.66 21.37
C TYR A 34 -1.33 -15.21 22.71
N SER A 35 -1.08 -15.97 23.78
CA SER A 35 -1.11 -15.43 25.14
C SER A 35 0.30 -14.92 25.49
N PRO A 36 0.47 -13.62 25.84
CA PRO A 36 1.78 -13.01 26.08
C PRO A 36 2.49 -13.50 27.35
N GLU A 37 1.87 -14.33 28.17
CA GLU A 37 2.45 -14.78 29.45
C GLU A 37 3.44 -15.95 29.31
N THR A 38 3.36 -16.77 28.26
CA THR A 38 4.27 -17.93 28.10
C THR A 38 5.53 -17.59 27.30
N ALA A 39 5.58 -16.40 26.69
CA ALA A 39 6.72 -15.90 25.93
C ALA A 39 7.55 -14.88 26.74
N MET A 40 7.56 -14.97 28.07
CA MET A 40 8.67 -14.43 28.85
C MET A 40 9.81 -15.46 28.84
N THR A 41 10.40 -15.60 27.66
CA THR A 41 11.85 -15.49 27.44
C THR A 41 12.65 -15.80 28.69
N ALA A 42 13.32 -16.96 28.73
CA ALA A 42 14.54 -17.06 29.50
C ALA A 42 15.41 -15.89 29.04
N ALA A 43 15.41 -14.80 29.80
CA ALA A 43 16.16 -13.60 29.48
C ALA A 43 17.58 -14.09 29.22
N LEU A 44 18.09 -13.83 28.01
CA LEU A 44 19.50 -14.09 27.74
C LEU A 44 20.26 -13.48 28.93
N PRO A 45 21.12 -14.24 29.64
CA PRO A 45 21.94 -13.65 30.69
C PRO A 45 22.58 -12.41 30.07
N ALA A 46 22.54 -11.27 30.79
CA ALA A 46 22.84 -9.95 30.24
C ALA A 46 24.22 -9.93 29.56
N PHE A 47 24.23 -10.29 28.28
CA PHE A 47 25.41 -10.44 27.47
C PHE A 47 25.41 -9.28 26.48
N ASP A 48 26.44 -8.45 26.59
CA ASP A 48 26.60 -7.30 25.73
C ASP A 48 27.01 -7.78 24.33
N LEU A 49 26.03 -7.81 23.40
CA LEU A 49 26.23 -8.23 22.01
C LEU A 49 27.27 -7.35 21.29
N ASN A 50 27.55 -6.14 21.78
CA ASN A 50 28.60 -5.29 21.25
C ASN A 50 30.01 -5.88 21.49
N LEU A 51 30.15 -6.92 22.30
CA LEU A 51 31.41 -7.64 22.50
C LEU A 51 31.73 -8.65 21.38
N LEU A 52 30.74 -9.09 20.60
CA LEU A 52 30.96 -10.05 19.50
C LEU A 52 31.88 -9.49 18.40
N PRO A 53 31.75 -8.23 17.94
CA PRO A 53 32.71 -7.64 17.00
C PRO A 53 34.14 -7.61 17.56
N ILE A 54 34.32 -7.38 18.87
CA ILE A 54 35.63 -7.40 19.52
C ILE A 54 36.24 -8.81 19.49
N LEU A 55 35.44 -9.84 19.79
CA LEU A 55 35.86 -11.24 19.73
C LEU A 55 36.39 -11.60 18.33
N LEU A 56 35.66 -11.20 17.27
CA LEU A 56 36.06 -11.46 15.88
C LEU A 56 37.30 -10.68 15.47
N ALA A 57 37.38 -9.38 15.78
CA ALA A 57 38.54 -8.55 15.46
C ALA A 57 39.82 -9.05 16.15
N LEU A 58 39.74 -9.51 17.41
CA LEU A 58 40.88 -10.12 18.10
C LEU A 58 41.31 -11.45 17.47
N HIS A 59 40.35 -12.23 16.98
CA HIS A 59 40.66 -13.45 16.25
C HIS A 59 41.36 -13.16 14.92
N ASP A 60 40.84 -12.21 14.15
CA ASP A 60 41.35 -11.91 12.81
C ASP A 60 42.70 -11.19 12.88
N ALA A 61 42.87 -10.25 13.81
CA ALA A 61 44.08 -9.43 13.91
C ALA A 61 45.22 -10.07 14.71
N ARG A 62 44.95 -11.09 15.55
CA ARG A 62 45.92 -11.72 16.49
C ARG A 62 46.71 -10.72 17.35
N SER A 63 46.18 -9.51 17.54
CA SER A 63 46.82 -8.39 18.22
C SER A 63 45.76 -7.41 18.73
N VAL A 64 45.89 -7.00 20.00
CA VAL A 64 44.97 -6.03 20.62
C VAL A 64 45.08 -4.66 19.95
N SER A 65 46.29 -4.21 19.61
CA SER A 65 46.51 -2.90 18.98
C SER A 65 45.91 -2.85 17.56
N MET A 66 46.08 -3.91 16.77
CA MET A 66 45.50 -3.99 15.43
C MET A 66 43.97 -4.13 15.46
N ALA A 67 43.43 -4.92 16.39
CA ALA A 67 41.98 -5.02 16.59
C ALA A 67 41.38 -3.65 17.00
N ALA A 68 42.06 -2.89 17.86
CA ALA A 68 41.65 -1.54 18.24
C ALA A 68 41.59 -0.60 17.04
N GLN A 69 42.60 -0.65 16.17
CA GLN A 69 42.61 0.13 14.94
C GLN A 69 41.47 -0.27 13.99
N GLN A 70 41.24 -1.57 13.77
CA GLN A 70 40.15 -2.07 12.91
C GLN A 70 38.77 -1.64 13.40
N LEU A 71 38.57 -1.58 14.72
CA LEU A 71 37.30 -1.23 15.34
C LEU A 71 37.14 0.27 15.59
N GLY A 72 38.14 1.11 15.29
CA GLY A 72 38.12 2.53 15.63
C GLY A 72 38.09 2.81 17.14
N MET A 73 38.61 1.88 17.95
CA MET A 73 38.62 1.96 19.42
C MET A 73 40.02 2.26 19.95
N SER A 74 40.12 2.71 21.21
CA SER A 74 41.40 2.79 21.91
C SER A 74 41.85 1.39 22.36
N GLN A 75 43.16 1.16 22.45
CA GLN A 75 43.71 -0.11 22.95
C GLN A 75 43.25 -0.46 24.38
N PRO A 76 43.16 0.50 25.35
CA PRO A 76 42.53 0.25 26.65
C PRO A 76 41.05 -0.14 26.53
N GLY A 77 40.32 0.42 25.57
CA GLY A 77 38.93 0.07 25.27
C GLY A 77 38.76 -1.39 24.85
N VAL A 78 39.58 -1.86 23.90
CA VAL A 78 39.57 -3.27 23.48
C VAL A 78 40.00 -4.20 24.61
N SER A 79 40.97 -3.78 25.43
CA SER A 79 41.45 -4.56 26.58
C SER A 79 40.34 -4.73 27.64
N THR A 80 39.56 -3.67 27.87
CA THR A 80 38.40 -3.69 28.77
C THR A 80 37.27 -4.57 28.22
N ALA A 81 36.99 -4.49 26.92
CA ALA A 81 36.01 -5.35 26.27
C ALA A 81 36.42 -6.84 26.33
N LEU A 82 37.71 -7.14 26.16
CA LEU A 82 38.24 -8.49 26.33
C LEU A 82 38.11 -8.97 27.77
N ALA A 83 38.33 -8.12 28.78
CA ALA A 83 38.10 -8.49 30.19
C ALA A 83 36.62 -8.85 30.45
N LYS A 84 35.67 -8.11 29.86
CA LYS A 84 34.24 -8.43 29.93
C LYS A 84 33.91 -9.75 29.24
N LEU A 85 34.46 -10.00 28.05
CA LEU A 85 34.32 -11.28 27.35
C LEU A 85 34.84 -12.45 28.21
N ARG A 86 36.00 -12.28 28.85
CA ARG A 86 36.58 -13.29 29.74
C ARG A 86 35.68 -13.59 30.93
N ALA A 87 35.15 -12.56 31.57
CA ALA A 87 34.22 -12.72 32.69
C ALA A 87 32.91 -13.40 32.25
N ALA A 88 32.37 -13.02 31.10
CA ALA A 88 31.12 -13.57 30.59
C ALA A 88 31.20 -15.07 30.24
N PHE A 89 32.35 -15.52 29.72
CA PHE A 89 32.55 -16.90 29.28
C PHE A 89 33.36 -17.76 30.25
N GLY A 90 33.89 -17.19 31.33
CA GLY A 90 34.74 -17.87 32.30
C GLY A 90 36.04 -18.42 31.70
N ASP A 91 36.54 -17.83 30.61
CA ASP A 91 37.67 -18.32 29.83
C ASP A 91 38.61 -17.16 29.44
N PRO A 92 39.94 -17.35 29.39
CA PRO A 92 40.88 -16.31 28.94
C PRO A 92 40.65 -15.82 27.51
N LEU A 93 40.02 -16.64 26.65
CA LEU A 93 39.67 -16.47 25.24
C LEU A 93 40.85 -16.22 24.31
N PHE A 94 41.74 -15.30 24.66
CA PHE A 94 42.99 -15.05 23.96
C PHE A 94 44.13 -14.95 24.96
N VAL A 95 45.21 -15.66 24.67
CA VAL A 95 46.42 -15.73 25.48
C VAL A 95 47.61 -15.22 24.66
N ARG A 96 48.56 -14.57 25.34
CA ARG A 96 49.76 -14.06 24.69
C ARG A 96 50.78 -15.19 24.57
N THR A 97 51.25 -15.42 23.35
CA THR A 97 52.27 -16.41 23.00
C THR A 97 53.43 -15.72 22.26
N SER A 98 54.47 -16.48 21.92
CA SER A 98 55.58 -16.00 21.06
C SER A 98 55.12 -15.61 19.65
N ARG A 99 53.95 -16.09 19.21
CA ARG A 99 53.34 -15.80 17.89
C ARG A 99 52.29 -14.68 17.92
N GLY A 100 52.07 -14.05 19.09
CA GLY A 100 51.08 -12.99 19.27
C GLY A 100 49.93 -13.40 20.19
N MET A 101 48.75 -12.81 20.01
CA MET A 101 47.55 -13.19 20.77
C MET A 101 46.87 -14.38 20.08
N GLU A 102 46.96 -15.56 20.67
CA GLU A 102 46.34 -16.79 20.15
C GLU A 102 45.02 -17.09 20.87
N PRO A 103 44.00 -17.60 20.15
CA PRO A 103 42.72 -17.96 20.72
C PRO A 103 42.80 -19.28 21.51
N THR A 104 42.05 -19.38 22.60
CA THR A 104 41.81 -20.65 23.29
C THR A 104 40.89 -21.56 22.46
N PRO A 105 40.84 -22.88 22.73
CA PRO A 105 39.83 -23.76 22.13
C PRO A 105 38.39 -23.27 22.35
N ARG A 106 38.12 -22.66 23.50
CA ARG A 106 36.82 -22.04 23.80
C ARG A 106 36.54 -20.87 22.89
N ALA A 107 37.49 -19.96 22.67
CA ALA A 107 37.31 -18.86 21.72
C ALA A 107 37.08 -19.37 20.29
N LEU A 108 37.84 -20.38 19.85
CA LEU A 108 37.65 -21.02 18.54
C LEU A 108 36.24 -21.59 18.36
N ALA A 109 35.69 -22.22 19.40
CA ALA A 109 34.32 -22.73 19.37
C ALA A 109 33.25 -21.61 19.32
N LEU A 110 33.52 -20.43 19.87
CA LEU A 110 32.58 -19.31 19.91
C LEU A 110 32.52 -18.51 18.61
N ILE A 111 33.60 -18.49 17.83
CA ILE A 111 33.74 -17.64 16.64
C ILE A 111 32.67 -17.89 15.56
N PRO A 112 32.36 -19.14 15.16
CA PRO A 112 31.32 -19.40 14.16
C PRO A 112 29.95 -18.85 14.59
N ALA A 113 29.55 -19.11 15.84
CA ALA A 113 28.29 -18.61 16.39
C ALA A 113 28.25 -17.07 16.46
N ALA A 114 29.37 -16.43 16.82
CA ALA A 114 29.47 -14.97 16.84
C ALA A 114 29.34 -14.36 15.43
N ARG A 115 29.93 -15.00 14.41
CA ARG A 115 29.78 -14.58 13.00
C ARG A 115 28.32 -14.71 12.55
N ASP A 116 27.66 -15.82 12.86
CA ASP A 116 26.27 -16.06 12.47
C ASP A 116 25.30 -15.06 13.11
N VAL A 117 25.49 -14.73 14.40
CA VAL A 117 24.66 -13.73 15.09
C VAL A 117 24.83 -12.36 14.45
N LEU A 118 26.06 -11.92 14.22
CA LEU A 118 26.32 -10.63 13.60
C LEU A 118 25.81 -10.56 12.16
N ALA A 119 25.94 -11.65 11.38
CA ALA A 119 25.39 -11.74 10.03
C ALA A 119 23.86 -11.62 10.04
N ARG A 120 23.16 -12.27 10.98
CA ARG A 120 21.70 -12.15 11.13
C ARG A 120 21.25 -10.76 11.54
N ILE A 121 21.99 -10.10 12.45
CA ILE A 121 21.72 -8.70 12.81
C ILE A 121 21.94 -7.80 11.60
N GLN A 122 23.02 -8.03 10.85
CA GLN A 122 23.32 -7.27 9.66
C GLN A 122 22.22 -7.44 8.61
N GLN A 123 21.79 -8.66 8.30
CA GLN A 123 20.76 -8.94 7.30
C GLN A 123 19.32 -8.58 7.73
N GLY A 124 19.02 -8.65 9.04
CA GLY A 124 17.65 -8.52 9.55
C GLY A 124 17.32 -7.18 10.20
N ILE A 125 18.34 -6.43 10.64
CA ILE A 125 18.17 -5.17 11.39
C ILE A 125 18.87 -4.01 10.69
N VAL A 126 20.10 -4.20 10.24
CA VAL A 126 20.93 -3.11 9.66
C VAL A 126 20.62 -2.93 8.17
N GLU A 127 20.64 -4.01 7.42
CA GLU A 127 20.13 -4.09 6.07
C GLU A 127 18.63 -4.27 6.19
N THR A 128 17.87 -3.18 6.22
CA THR A 128 16.49 -3.25 5.71
C THR A 128 16.62 -3.70 4.26
N GLY A 129 16.52 -5.01 4.02
CA GLY A 129 16.86 -5.64 2.76
C GLY A 129 16.31 -4.83 1.59
N ALA A 130 17.17 -4.55 0.60
CA ALA A 130 16.75 -3.87 -0.61
C ALA A 130 15.54 -4.63 -1.16
N PHE A 131 14.40 -3.95 -1.27
CA PHE A 131 13.22 -4.55 -1.88
C PHE A 131 13.55 -4.83 -3.35
N ASP A 132 13.58 -6.10 -3.71
CA ASP A 132 13.74 -6.54 -5.08
C ASP A 132 12.36 -6.94 -5.66
N PRO A 133 11.80 -6.17 -6.60
CA PRO A 133 10.53 -6.51 -7.21
C PRO A 133 10.61 -7.83 -7.97
N ALA A 134 11.76 -8.22 -8.54
CA ALA A 134 11.88 -9.42 -9.37
C ALA A 134 11.64 -10.71 -8.59
N THR A 135 11.90 -10.72 -7.28
CA THR A 135 11.81 -11.90 -6.41
C THR A 135 10.64 -11.84 -5.41
N THR A 136 9.92 -10.72 -5.33
CA THR A 136 8.84 -10.57 -4.34
C THR A 136 7.63 -11.45 -4.67
N THR A 137 7.07 -12.11 -3.65
CA THR A 137 5.81 -12.86 -3.73
C THR A 137 4.64 -12.13 -3.07
N HIS A 138 4.81 -10.84 -2.78
CA HIS A 138 3.85 -10.05 -2.03
C HIS A 138 2.52 -9.87 -2.78
N LEU A 139 1.40 -9.88 -2.04
CA LEU A 139 0.07 -9.52 -2.53
C LEU A 139 -0.17 -8.02 -2.34
N PHE A 140 0.02 -7.25 -3.40
CA PHE A 140 -0.22 -5.81 -3.39
C PHE A 140 -1.72 -5.51 -3.41
N SER A 141 -2.16 -4.78 -2.39
CA SER A 141 -3.57 -4.46 -2.17
C SER A 141 -3.83 -3.01 -2.53
N ILE A 142 -4.57 -2.77 -3.61
CA ILE A 142 -4.82 -1.42 -4.14
C ILE A 142 -6.31 -1.10 -4.08
N ALA A 143 -6.67 0.05 -3.48
CA ALA A 143 -8.05 0.49 -3.45
C ALA A 143 -8.36 1.32 -4.69
N LEU A 144 -9.33 0.85 -5.46
CA LEU A 144 -9.82 1.45 -6.68
C LEU A 144 -11.36 1.53 -6.62
N SER A 145 -11.95 2.44 -7.40
CA SER A 145 -13.38 2.31 -7.78
C SER A 145 -13.50 1.41 -9.00
N ASP A 146 -14.71 1.02 -9.39
CA ASP A 146 -14.96 0.27 -10.64
C ASP A 146 -14.37 0.98 -11.88
N VAL A 147 -14.51 2.30 -11.95
CA VAL A 147 -13.82 3.13 -12.97
C VAL A 147 -12.30 3.06 -12.84
N GLY A 148 -11.79 3.09 -11.60
CA GLY A 148 -10.36 3.00 -11.35
C GLY A 148 -9.79 1.64 -11.77
N GLU A 149 -10.52 0.55 -11.57
CA GLU A 149 -10.14 -0.78 -12.05
C GLU A 149 -10.05 -0.80 -13.57
N MET A 150 -11.07 -0.28 -14.27
CA MET A 150 -11.08 -0.24 -15.73
C MET A 150 -9.90 0.55 -16.31
N VAL A 151 -9.48 1.62 -15.63
CA VAL A 151 -8.51 2.60 -16.14
C VAL A 151 -7.08 2.31 -15.68
N PHE A 152 -6.87 2.02 -14.39
CA PHE A 152 -5.54 1.87 -13.81
C PHE A 152 -5.04 0.43 -13.84
N LEU A 153 -5.91 -0.53 -13.52
CA LEU A 153 -5.49 -1.89 -13.22
C LEU A 153 -4.83 -2.61 -14.42
N PRO A 154 -5.29 -2.49 -15.68
CA PRO A 154 -4.64 -3.14 -16.82
C PRO A 154 -3.17 -2.77 -16.96
N ARG A 155 -2.84 -1.48 -16.91
CA ARG A 155 -1.46 -0.99 -17.06
C ARG A 155 -0.60 -1.30 -15.83
N ILE A 156 -1.18 -1.28 -14.63
CA ILE A 156 -0.48 -1.71 -13.40
C ILE A 156 -0.10 -3.18 -13.50
N VAL A 157 -1.07 -4.05 -13.81
CA VAL A 157 -0.85 -5.50 -13.90
C VAL A 157 0.14 -5.84 -15.01
N GLU A 158 0.05 -5.20 -16.18
CA GLU A 158 1.02 -5.37 -17.27
C GLU A 158 2.45 -4.97 -16.86
N ALA A 159 2.61 -3.85 -16.15
CA ALA A 159 3.92 -3.41 -15.69
C ALA A 159 4.46 -4.33 -14.58
N MET A 160 3.60 -4.78 -13.66
CA MET A 160 3.96 -5.71 -12.60
C MET A 160 4.32 -7.10 -13.14
N ALA A 161 3.64 -7.60 -14.16
CA ALA A 161 4.00 -8.87 -14.79
C ALA A 161 5.44 -8.87 -15.34
N ARG A 162 5.96 -7.70 -15.75
CA ARG A 162 7.33 -7.53 -16.23
C ARG A 162 8.34 -7.29 -15.11
N GLN A 163 8.00 -6.46 -14.12
CA GLN A 163 8.94 -6.03 -13.08
C GLN A 163 8.91 -6.88 -11.81
N ALA A 164 7.77 -7.48 -11.49
CA ALA A 164 7.51 -8.29 -10.31
C ALA A 164 6.69 -9.55 -10.65
N PRO A 165 7.26 -10.50 -11.42
CA PRO A 165 6.53 -11.61 -12.03
C PRO A 165 5.96 -12.63 -11.01
N HIS A 166 6.45 -12.61 -9.77
CA HIS A 166 6.00 -13.51 -8.70
C HIS A 166 5.02 -12.84 -7.72
N ALA A 167 4.79 -11.53 -7.87
CA ALA A 167 3.86 -10.78 -7.05
C ALA A 167 2.41 -11.03 -7.48
N SER A 168 1.48 -10.78 -6.57
CA SER A 168 0.05 -10.76 -6.87
C SER A 168 -0.51 -9.35 -6.66
N VAL A 169 -1.61 -9.03 -7.33
CA VAL A 169 -2.34 -7.78 -7.14
C VAL A 169 -3.78 -8.10 -6.83
N GLN A 170 -4.32 -7.48 -5.78
CA GLN A 170 -5.76 -7.44 -5.55
C GLN A 170 -6.26 -6.01 -5.58
N SER A 171 -7.38 -5.80 -6.26
CA SER A 171 -8.17 -4.59 -6.15
C SER A 171 -9.18 -4.73 -5.02
N VAL A 172 -9.33 -3.70 -4.19
CA VAL A 172 -10.25 -3.70 -3.05
C VAL A 172 -11.16 -2.48 -3.11
N THR A 173 -12.47 -2.70 -3.09
CA THR A 173 -13.45 -1.62 -2.88
C THR A 173 -13.89 -1.63 -1.41
N LEU A 174 -13.62 -0.54 -0.69
CA LEU A 174 -14.04 -0.35 0.70
C LEU A 174 -14.80 0.98 0.88
N PRO A 175 -15.71 1.07 1.87
CA PRO A 175 -16.25 2.34 2.32
C PRO A 175 -15.14 3.30 2.76
N PRO A 176 -15.27 4.64 2.58
CA PRO A 176 -14.22 5.60 2.89
C PRO A 176 -13.59 5.46 4.29
N ALA A 177 -14.41 5.26 5.33
CA ALA A 177 -13.93 5.09 6.70
C ALA A 177 -13.04 3.84 6.91
N GLN A 178 -13.25 2.78 6.11
CA GLN A 178 -12.45 1.56 6.20
C GLN A 178 -11.13 1.68 5.42
N ILE A 179 -11.09 2.49 4.37
CA ILE A 179 -9.86 2.74 3.60
C ILE A 179 -8.78 3.36 4.49
N GLU A 180 -9.14 4.36 5.31
CA GLU A 180 -8.19 5.00 6.24
C GLU A 180 -7.51 3.97 7.15
N ARG A 181 -8.31 3.11 7.78
CA ARG A 181 -7.83 2.07 8.70
C ARG A 181 -7.01 0.99 7.97
N ALA A 182 -7.42 0.61 6.76
CA ALA A 182 -6.70 -0.39 5.98
C ALA A 182 -5.31 0.11 5.56
N LEU A 183 -5.19 1.39 5.16
CA LEU A 183 -3.90 2.03 4.88
C LEU A 183 -3.04 2.15 6.14
N GLU A 184 -3.61 2.50 7.29
CA GLU A 184 -2.89 2.63 8.56
C GLU A 184 -2.29 1.30 9.03
N THR A 185 -3.07 0.22 8.91
CA THR A 185 -2.67 -1.13 9.33
C THR A 185 -1.73 -1.82 8.34
N GLY A 186 -1.69 -1.36 7.09
CA GLY A 186 -0.96 -2.02 6.00
C GLY A 186 -1.73 -3.17 5.34
N ALA A 187 -3.01 -3.33 5.66
CA ALA A 187 -3.91 -4.23 4.92
C ALA A 187 -4.22 -3.69 3.51
N LEU A 188 -4.01 -2.39 3.30
CA LEU A 188 -4.03 -1.74 1.99
C LEU A 188 -2.70 -1.01 1.77
N ASP A 189 -2.10 -1.20 0.61
CA ASP A 189 -0.82 -0.59 0.28
C ASP A 189 -0.96 0.80 -0.33
N LEU A 190 -1.98 0.96 -1.18
CA LEU A 190 -2.19 2.17 -1.94
C LEU A 190 -3.68 2.37 -2.22
N ALA A 191 -4.16 3.59 -2.12
CA ALA A 191 -5.46 3.98 -2.66
C ALA A 191 -5.23 4.89 -3.88
N VAL A 192 -5.77 4.53 -5.04
CA VAL A 192 -5.58 5.27 -6.30
C VAL A 192 -6.93 5.72 -6.85
N GLY A 193 -7.11 7.02 -7.01
CA GLY A 193 -8.39 7.57 -7.45
C GLY A 193 -8.70 8.96 -6.89
N TYR A 194 -9.99 9.28 -6.85
CA TYR A 194 -10.50 10.48 -6.20
C TYR A 194 -10.99 10.15 -4.80
N PHE A 195 -10.15 10.38 -3.78
CA PHE A 195 -10.46 10.17 -2.37
C PHE A 195 -10.42 11.49 -1.59
N PRO A 196 -11.49 12.30 -1.62
CA PRO A 196 -11.51 13.63 -1.01
C PRO A 196 -11.47 13.60 0.53
N ASP A 197 -11.68 12.44 1.14
CA ASP A 197 -11.73 12.25 2.59
C ASP A 197 -10.35 11.91 3.18
N LEU A 198 -9.42 11.40 2.36
CA LEU A 198 -8.04 11.08 2.76
C LEU A 198 -7.16 12.34 2.86
N LYS A 199 -7.56 13.28 3.72
CA LYS A 199 -6.90 14.58 3.93
C LYS A 199 -6.22 14.74 5.28
N LYS A 200 -6.33 13.75 6.18
CA LYS A 200 -5.72 13.80 7.51
C LYS A 200 -4.19 13.77 7.44
N ASN A 201 -3.52 14.37 8.43
CA ASN A 201 -2.05 14.50 8.52
C ASN A 201 -1.26 13.16 8.48
N ASN A 202 -1.94 12.03 8.58
CA ASN A 202 -1.32 10.71 8.57
C ASN A 202 -1.17 10.12 7.15
N PHE A 203 -1.68 10.79 6.12
CA PHE A 203 -1.60 10.31 4.74
C PHE A 203 -0.75 11.23 3.88
N PHE A 204 0.13 10.62 3.10
CA PHE A 204 0.73 11.30 1.96
C PHE A 204 -0.16 11.11 0.74
N GLN A 205 -0.10 12.07 -0.16
CA GLN A 205 -0.81 12.04 -1.44
C GLN A 205 0.11 12.56 -2.55
N GLN A 206 -0.01 11.97 -3.73
CA GLN A 206 0.65 12.45 -4.94
C GLN A 206 -0.39 12.57 -6.04
N ARG A 207 -0.48 13.76 -6.65
CA ARG A 207 -1.32 13.97 -7.84
C ARG A 207 -0.70 13.20 -9.00
N LEU A 208 -1.53 12.42 -9.68
CA LEU A 208 -1.19 11.71 -10.90
C LEU A 208 -1.51 12.64 -12.08
N PHE A 209 -2.79 12.92 -12.31
CA PHE A 209 -3.26 13.83 -13.35
C PHE A 209 -4.66 14.38 -13.01
N THR A 210 -5.14 15.34 -13.80
CA THR A 210 -6.46 15.96 -13.63
C THR A 210 -7.43 15.40 -14.65
N HIS A 211 -8.58 14.92 -14.18
CA HIS A 211 -9.59 14.30 -15.03
C HIS A 211 -10.87 15.13 -15.10
N HIS A 212 -11.71 14.83 -16.09
CA HIS A 212 -12.96 15.55 -16.37
C HIS A 212 -14.07 14.59 -16.81
N PHE A 213 -15.27 15.13 -17.02
CA PHE A 213 -16.46 14.38 -17.40
C PHE A 213 -16.83 14.63 -18.87
N THR A 214 -17.43 13.62 -19.49
CA THR A 214 -18.01 13.69 -20.82
C THR A 214 -19.43 13.11 -20.81
N CYS A 215 -20.22 13.40 -21.83
CA CYS A 215 -21.49 12.73 -22.05
C CYS A 215 -21.30 11.57 -23.02
N ILE A 216 -22.06 10.50 -22.84
CA ILE A 216 -22.13 9.38 -23.77
C ILE A 216 -23.59 9.08 -24.13
N VAL A 217 -23.77 8.68 -25.38
CA VAL A 217 -25.06 8.29 -25.99
C VAL A 217 -24.83 7.09 -26.92
N ARG A 218 -25.90 6.44 -27.37
CA ARG A 218 -25.78 5.49 -28.48
C ARG A 218 -25.36 6.17 -29.78
N ALA A 219 -24.67 5.47 -30.67
CA ALA A 219 -24.07 6.07 -31.86
C ALA A 219 -25.10 6.72 -32.79
N ASP A 220 -26.27 6.10 -32.92
CA ASP A 220 -27.41 6.52 -33.75
C ASP A 220 -28.47 7.35 -32.99
N HIS A 221 -28.12 7.90 -31.82
CA HIS A 221 -28.99 8.75 -31.02
C HIS A 221 -29.41 10.02 -31.81
N PRO A 222 -30.66 10.50 -31.74
CA PRO A 222 -31.11 11.66 -32.54
C PRO A 222 -30.25 12.92 -32.41
N VAL A 223 -29.66 13.16 -31.23
CA VAL A 223 -28.73 14.28 -30.95
C VAL A 223 -27.44 14.25 -31.77
N THR A 224 -27.03 13.10 -32.31
CA THR A 224 -25.80 12.96 -33.13
C THR A 224 -26.04 13.29 -34.61
N ARG A 225 -27.31 13.44 -35.03
CA ARG A 225 -27.67 13.81 -36.40
C ARG A 225 -27.03 15.14 -36.79
N GLY A 226 -26.65 15.25 -38.07
CA GLY A 226 -25.96 16.44 -38.58
C GLY A 226 -24.48 16.53 -38.16
N GLY A 227 -23.91 15.47 -37.57
CA GLY A 227 -22.49 15.45 -37.20
C GLY A 227 -22.18 16.15 -35.87
N ASN A 228 -23.20 16.46 -35.06
CA ASN A 228 -23.02 17.12 -33.78
C ASN A 228 -22.12 16.31 -32.84
N THR A 229 -21.16 16.98 -32.23
CA THR A 229 -20.24 16.43 -31.23
C THR A 229 -20.49 17.00 -29.83
N ARG A 230 -21.42 17.97 -29.71
CA ARG A 230 -21.76 18.66 -28.47
C ARG A 230 -23.26 18.61 -28.23
N LEU A 231 -23.66 18.36 -26.99
CA LEU A 231 -25.06 18.46 -26.58
C LEU A 231 -25.46 19.92 -26.38
N SER A 232 -26.68 20.29 -26.77
CA SER A 232 -27.29 21.54 -26.33
C SER A 232 -27.87 21.38 -24.92
N MET A 233 -28.02 22.50 -24.19
CA MET A 233 -28.65 22.46 -22.87
C MET A 233 -30.11 21.96 -22.95
N GLN A 234 -30.82 22.33 -24.01
CA GLN A 234 -32.19 21.84 -24.26
C GLN A 234 -32.22 20.32 -24.38
N GLN A 235 -31.38 19.74 -25.24
CA GLN A 235 -31.29 18.29 -25.42
C GLN A 235 -30.96 17.59 -24.10
N PHE A 236 -29.98 18.11 -23.36
CA PHE A 236 -29.58 17.55 -22.08
C PHE A 236 -30.70 17.53 -21.03
N LEU A 237 -31.62 18.51 -21.04
CA LEU A 237 -32.75 18.56 -20.10
C LEU A 237 -33.98 17.78 -20.60
N GLU A 238 -34.14 17.64 -21.91
CA GLU A 238 -35.27 16.97 -22.53
C GLU A 238 -35.19 15.44 -22.41
N TYR A 239 -34.02 14.88 -22.72
CA TYR A 239 -33.77 13.43 -22.68
C TYR A 239 -33.64 12.89 -21.24
N GLY A 240 -33.94 11.61 -21.09
CA GLY A 240 -33.74 10.85 -19.86
C GLY A 240 -32.26 10.56 -19.61
N HIS A 241 -31.89 10.36 -18.35
CA HIS A 241 -30.51 10.09 -17.94
C HIS A 241 -30.35 8.77 -17.21
N ALA A 242 -29.27 8.06 -17.56
CA ALA A 242 -28.70 7.01 -16.73
C ALA A 242 -27.67 7.64 -15.77
N VAL A 243 -27.94 7.57 -14.48
CA VAL A 243 -27.13 8.18 -13.42
C VAL A 243 -26.41 7.09 -12.64
N VAL A 244 -25.08 7.20 -12.56
CA VAL A 244 -24.28 6.35 -11.70
C VAL A 244 -24.13 7.02 -10.33
N ARG A 245 -24.70 6.42 -9.27
CA ARG A 245 -24.54 6.89 -7.89
C ARG A 245 -23.50 6.03 -7.18
N ALA A 246 -22.29 6.58 -7.03
CA ALA A 246 -21.23 6.00 -6.21
C ALA A 246 -20.87 7.00 -5.09
N GLU A 247 -21.14 6.62 -3.84
CA GLU A 247 -20.85 7.46 -2.66
C GLU A 247 -19.34 7.73 -2.51
N GLY A 248 -18.98 8.96 -2.14
CA GLY A 248 -17.59 9.32 -1.81
C GLY A 248 -16.64 9.29 -3.00
N ARG A 249 -17.15 9.42 -4.23
CA ARG A 249 -16.36 9.37 -5.48
C ARG A 249 -16.66 10.56 -6.39
N SER A 250 -16.04 10.57 -7.58
CA SER A 250 -16.14 11.68 -8.54
C SER A 250 -17.59 11.99 -8.96
N GLN A 251 -18.49 11.00 -9.00
CA GLN A 251 -19.90 11.25 -9.34
C GLN A 251 -20.62 12.16 -8.33
N GLU A 252 -20.29 12.06 -7.04
CA GLU A 252 -20.84 12.96 -6.02
C GLU A 252 -20.39 14.42 -6.23
N LEU A 253 -19.18 14.64 -6.76
CA LEU A 253 -18.72 15.97 -7.16
C LEU A 253 -19.59 16.53 -8.30
N TYR A 254 -19.92 15.69 -9.28
CA TYR A 254 -20.76 16.07 -10.42
C TYR A 254 -22.20 16.38 -9.99
N GLU A 255 -22.84 15.51 -9.19
CA GLU A 255 -24.22 15.74 -8.72
C GLU A 255 -24.32 17.02 -7.87
N ARG A 256 -23.38 17.25 -6.93
CA ARG A 256 -23.31 18.51 -6.17
C ARG A 256 -23.06 19.73 -7.03
N PHE A 257 -22.40 19.56 -8.18
CA PHE A 257 -22.21 20.66 -9.13
C PHE A 257 -23.53 21.02 -9.83
N LEU A 258 -24.30 20.02 -10.29
CA LEU A 258 -25.62 20.25 -10.89
C LEU A 258 -26.59 20.90 -9.90
N GLU A 259 -26.63 20.41 -8.66
CA GLU A 259 -27.46 20.95 -7.58
C GLU A 259 -27.14 22.43 -7.31
N ARG A 260 -25.86 22.79 -7.15
CA ARG A 260 -25.43 24.17 -6.96
C ARG A 260 -25.79 25.09 -8.13
N LYS A 261 -25.77 24.56 -9.35
CA LYS A 261 -26.19 25.28 -10.57
C LYS A 261 -27.70 25.26 -10.79
N ARG A 262 -28.47 24.59 -9.92
CA ARG A 262 -29.93 24.40 -10.02
C ARG A 262 -30.36 23.77 -11.35
N ILE A 263 -29.49 22.95 -11.94
CA ILE A 263 -29.76 22.22 -13.17
C ILE A 263 -30.45 20.91 -12.81
N ARG A 264 -31.68 20.72 -13.29
CA ARG A 264 -32.47 19.51 -13.03
C ARG A 264 -32.67 18.73 -14.31
N ARG A 265 -31.94 17.62 -14.45
CA ARG A 265 -32.12 16.62 -15.52
C ARG A 265 -33.13 15.55 -15.07
N LYS A 266 -33.61 14.72 -16.01
CA LYS A 266 -34.55 13.62 -15.73
C LYS A 266 -33.79 12.32 -15.43
N PRO A 267 -33.65 11.85 -14.18
CA PRO A 267 -32.95 10.60 -13.87
C PRO A 267 -33.84 9.39 -14.14
N THR A 268 -33.91 8.94 -15.40
CA THR A 268 -34.71 7.77 -15.79
C THR A 268 -34.18 6.47 -15.21
N LEU A 269 -32.87 6.40 -14.96
CA LEU A 269 -32.22 5.27 -14.30
C LEU A 269 -31.24 5.79 -13.23
N LEU A 270 -31.25 5.16 -12.07
CA LEU A 270 -30.21 5.27 -11.05
C LEU A 270 -29.55 3.89 -10.88
N THR A 271 -28.23 3.81 -11.01
CA THR A 271 -27.47 2.55 -10.86
C THR A 271 -26.18 2.80 -10.07
N PRO A 272 -25.67 1.81 -9.33
CA PRO A 272 -24.37 1.97 -8.65
C PRO A 272 -23.16 1.66 -9.55
N HIS A 273 -23.33 1.11 -10.76
CA HIS A 273 -22.22 0.54 -11.54
C HIS A 273 -22.12 1.04 -12.97
N PHE A 274 -20.90 1.39 -13.41
CA PHE A 274 -20.64 1.89 -14.77
C PHE A 274 -20.76 0.80 -15.85
N MET A 275 -20.46 -0.47 -15.54
CA MET A 275 -20.43 -1.57 -16.52
C MET A 275 -21.75 -1.80 -17.25
N SER A 276 -22.88 -1.49 -16.60
CA SER A 276 -24.21 -1.64 -17.20
C SER A 276 -24.54 -0.55 -18.25
N ILE A 277 -23.87 0.61 -18.18
CA ILE A 277 -24.23 1.80 -18.95
C ILE A 277 -24.19 1.57 -20.48
N PRO A 278 -23.11 1.07 -21.10
CA PRO A 278 -23.07 0.94 -22.56
C PRO A 278 -24.18 0.04 -23.11
N PHE A 279 -24.52 -1.04 -22.39
CA PHE A 279 -25.59 -1.97 -22.79
C PHE A 279 -26.98 -1.34 -22.70
N ILE A 280 -27.20 -0.46 -21.72
CA ILE A 280 -28.47 0.25 -21.54
C ILE A 280 -28.61 1.35 -22.60
N LEU A 281 -27.54 2.13 -22.83
CA LEU A 281 -27.55 3.19 -23.83
C LEU A 281 -27.78 2.62 -25.23
N ALA A 282 -27.17 1.48 -25.57
CA ALA A 282 -27.36 0.83 -26.86
C ALA A 282 -28.83 0.47 -27.19
N ARG A 283 -29.73 0.49 -26.21
CA ARG A 283 -31.16 0.14 -26.35
C ARG A 283 -32.10 1.31 -26.02
N THR A 284 -31.57 2.48 -25.68
CA THR A 284 -32.37 3.60 -25.18
C THR A 284 -31.86 4.95 -25.68
N ASP A 285 -32.70 5.97 -25.59
CA ASP A 285 -32.30 7.38 -25.85
C ASP A 285 -31.87 8.07 -24.56
N LEU A 286 -31.25 7.31 -23.64
CA LEU A 286 -30.70 7.88 -22.42
C LEU A 286 -29.35 8.54 -22.71
N ILE A 287 -29.04 9.55 -21.90
CA ILE A 287 -27.72 10.16 -21.82
C ILE A 287 -27.07 9.69 -20.51
N ALA A 288 -25.78 9.41 -20.53
CA ALA A 288 -25.01 9.25 -19.30
C ALA A 288 -23.85 10.26 -19.27
N THR A 289 -23.57 10.82 -18.09
CA THR A 289 -22.37 11.64 -17.86
C THR A 289 -21.38 10.83 -17.04
N VAL A 290 -20.21 10.58 -17.61
CA VAL A 290 -19.19 9.66 -17.07
C VAL A 290 -17.82 10.33 -17.09
N PRO A 291 -16.85 9.86 -16.28
CA PRO A 291 -15.45 10.26 -16.45
C PRO A 291 -15.00 10.03 -17.89
N HIS A 292 -14.22 10.95 -18.45
CA HIS A 292 -13.89 10.93 -19.88
C HIS A 292 -13.19 9.63 -20.31
N ALA A 293 -12.32 9.08 -19.47
CA ALA A 293 -11.63 7.81 -19.72
C ALA A 293 -12.63 6.67 -19.92
N VAL A 294 -13.68 6.60 -19.09
CA VAL A 294 -14.76 5.60 -19.21
C VAL A 294 -15.51 5.76 -20.53
N GLY A 295 -15.81 7.01 -20.90
CA GLY A 295 -16.49 7.30 -22.17
C GLY A 295 -15.68 6.83 -23.38
N LEU A 296 -14.37 7.09 -23.38
CA LEU A 296 -13.45 6.62 -24.42
C LEU A 296 -13.31 5.10 -24.43
N SER A 297 -13.14 4.46 -23.27
CA SER A 297 -13.04 3.00 -23.17
C SER A 297 -14.31 2.31 -23.69
N PHE A 298 -15.49 2.85 -23.38
CA PHE A 298 -16.76 2.32 -23.91
C PHE A 298 -16.90 2.55 -25.41
N MET A 299 -16.52 3.72 -25.93
CA MET A 299 -16.54 3.98 -27.37
C MET A 299 -15.61 3.03 -28.15
N GLN A 300 -14.42 2.74 -27.61
CA GLN A 300 -13.46 1.82 -28.23
C GLN A 300 -13.93 0.36 -28.16
N SER A 301 -14.54 -0.05 -27.05
CA SER A 301 -14.94 -1.45 -26.81
C SER A 301 -16.35 -1.78 -27.33
N HIS A 302 -17.19 -0.76 -27.52
CA HIS A 302 -18.58 -0.90 -27.99
C HIS A 302 -18.84 0.04 -29.16
N ALA A 303 -18.93 -0.53 -30.37
CA ALA A 303 -19.14 0.23 -31.61
C ALA A 303 -20.40 1.11 -31.64
N ASN A 304 -21.38 0.87 -30.74
CA ASN A 304 -22.62 1.64 -30.67
C ASN A 304 -22.61 2.74 -29.60
N ILE A 305 -21.44 3.19 -29.11
CA ILE A 305 -21.34 4.30 -28.15
C ILE A 305 -20.63 5.48 -28.79
N ARG A 306 -21.13 6.69 -28.52
CA ARG A 306 -20.52 7.94 -28.96
C ARG A 306 -20.32 8.89 -27.79
N VAL A 307 -19.14 9.48 -27.74
CA VAL A 307 -18.75 10.52 -26.78
C VAL A 307 -19.21 11.89 -27.29
N MET A 308 -19.75 12.71 -26.41
CA MET A 308 -20.31 14.04 -26.69
C MET A 308 -19.81 15.06 -25.67
N GLU A 309 -19.45 16.26 -26.12
CA GLU A 309 -19.14 17.37 -25.24
C GLU A 309 -20.39 17.77 -24.42
N PRO A 310 -20.30 17.87 -23.08
CA PRO A 310 -21.39 18.35 -22.25
C PRO A 310 -21.82 19.79 -22.60
N PRO A 311 -23.09 20.18 -22.38
CA PRO A 311 -23.57 21.53 -22.70
C PRO A 311 -23.06 22.62 -21.73
N LEU A 312 -22.20 22.26 -20.78
CA LEU A 312 -21.74 23.11 -19.69
C LEU A 312 -20.31 22.74 -19.28
N ALA A 313 -19.58 23.72 -18.74
CA ALA A 313 -18.26 23.50 -18.20
C ALA A 313 -18.34 22.71 -16.88
N LEU A 314 -18.04 21.40 -16.94
CA LEU A 314 -18.03 20.51 -15.79
C LEU A 314 -16.74 20.66 -14.97
N PRO A 315 -16.81 20.47 -13.64
CA PRO A 315 -15.62 20.54 -12.78
C PRO A 315 -14.66 19.40 -13.11
N GLY A 316 -13.37 19.73 -13.17
CA GLY A 316 -12.31 18.72 -13.15
C GLY A 316 -12.03 18.22 -11.74
N PHE A 317 -11.38 17.08 -11.63
CA PHE A 317 -10.95 16.49 -10.35
C PHE A 317 -9.59 15.83 -10.49
N ASP A 318 -8.76 15.96 -9.46
CA ASP A 318 -7.45 15.34 -9.43
C ASP A 318 -7.57 13.87 -9.05
N LEU A 319 -6.99 13.01 -9.88
CA LEU A 319 -6.72 11.63 -9.52
C LEU A 319 -5.36 11.56 -8.84
N LYS A 320 -5.31 10.84 -7.73
CA LYS A 320 -4.17 10.81 -6.83
C LYS A 320 -3.89 9.38 -6.38
N GLN A 321 -2.67 9.15 -5.94
CA GLN A 321 -2.36 7.99 -5.11
C GLN A 321 -2.14 8.43 -3.65
N HIS A 322 -2.60 7.61 -2.71
CA HIS A 322 -2.57 7.87 -1.27
C HIS A 322 -1.98 6.68 -0.52
N TRP A 323 -1.11 6.96 0.45
CA TRP A 323 -0.53 5.95 1.34
C TRP A 323 -0.34 6.52 2.74
N HIS A 324 -0.28 5.63 3.73
CA HIS A 324 -0.09 6.04 5.12
C HIS A 324 1.37 6.40 5.42
N ARG A 325 1.58 7.42 6.26
CA ARG A 325 2.89 7.92 6.74
C ARG A 325 3.82 6.79 7.20
N LYS A 326 3.27 5.77 7.88
CA LYS A 326 4.02 4.61 8.41
C LYS A 326 4.84 3.90 7.34
N PHE A 327 4.35 3.87 6.11
CA PHE A 327 4.97 3.18 4.97
C PHE A 327 5.66 4.15 4.01
N HIS A 328 5.93 5.39 4.42
CA HIS A 328 6.56 6.38 3.54
C HIS A 328 7.99 5.99 3.14
N ASN A 329 8.74 5.38 4.06
CA ASN A 329 10.12 4.93 3.85
C ASN A 329 10.23 3.42 3.60
N ASP A 330 9.10 2.71 3.51
CA ASP A 330 9.09 1.27 3.17
C ASP A 330 9.42 1.07 1.69
N ALA A 331 10.51 0.38 1.38
CA ALA A 331 11.04 0.26 0.02
C ALA A 331 10.02 -0.36 -0.97
N ARG A 332 9.21 -1.31 -0.51
CA ARG A 332 8.12 -1.92 -1.28
C ARG A 332 7.02 -0.92 -1.65
N SER A 333 6.55 -0.14 -0.68
CA SER A 333 5.63 0.99 -0.88
C SER A 333 6.22 2.05 -1.81
N GLN A 334 7.51 2.38 -1.66
CA GLN A 334 8.22 3.31 -2.54
C GLN A 334 8.26 2.83 -4.00
N TRP A 335 8.54 1.55 -4.20
CA TRP A 335 8.51 0.94 -5.54
C TRP A 335 7.11 0.97 -6.15
N LEU A 336 6.08 0.52 -5.41
CA LEU A 336 4.70 0.50 -5.93
C LEU A 336 4.22 1.90 -6.33
N ARG A 337 4.43 2.90 -5.48
CA ARG A 337 3.99 4.27 -5.79
C ARG A 337 4.80 4.90 -6.92
N ALA A 338 6.07 4.52 -7.08
CA ALA A 338 6.90 4.95 -8.22
C ALA A 338 6.38 4.33 -9.52
N LEU A 339 6.09 3.02 -9.53
CA LEU A 339 5.47 2.31 -10.64
C LEU A 339 4.15 2.97 -11.07
N VAL A 340 3.25 3.23 -10.12
CA VAL A 340 1.97 3.90 -10.41
C VAL A 340 2.21 5.31 -10.96
N SER A 341 3.11 6.10 -10.37
CA SER A 341 3.37 7.46 -10.86
C SER A 341 4.04 7.53 -12.23
N SER A 342 4.87 6.54 -12.59
CA SER A 342 5.50 6.50 -13.92
C SER A 342 4.50 6.12 -15.00
N LEU A 343 3.52 5.27 -14.68
CA LEU A 343 2.43 4.92 -15.58
C LEU A 343 1.41 6.07 -15.71
N PHE A 344 1.12 6.77 -14.62
CA PHE A 344 0.02 7.73 -14.55
C PHE A 344 0.51 9.10 -14.12
N ASN A 345 0.72 9.98 -15.10
CA ASN A 345 1.12 11.36 -14.92
C ASN A 345 0.61 12.21 -16.11
N ASP A 346 0.78 13.53 -16.05
CA ASP A 346 0.29 14.43 -17.10
C ASP A 346 0.94 14.20 -18.49
N GLU A 347 2.11 13.54 -18.57
CA GLU A 347 2.80 13.21 -19.82
C GLU A 347 2.29 11.90 -20.43
N ALA A 348 1.91 10.94 -19.58
CA ALA A 348 1.33 9.65 -19.95
C ALA A 348 -0.22 9.64 -19.91
N ASP A 349 -0.85 10.82 -19.79
CA ASP A 349 -2.30 10.99 -19.78
C ASP A 349 -2.86 10.89 -21.21
N GLU A 350 -3.33 9.68 -21.55
CA GLU A 350 -3.96 9.36 -22.84
C GLU A 350 -5.35 9.99 -23.02
N TRP A 351 -5.93 10.54 -21.94
CA TRP A 351 -7.28 11.12 -21.93
C TRP A 351 -7.27 12.64 -21.95
N ARG A 352 -6.12 13.24 -22.27
CA ARG A 352 -5.93 14.68 -22.34
C ARG A 352 -6.61 15.24 -23.59
N GLU A 353 -7.56 16.16 -23.42
CA GLU A 353 -8.10 16.92 -24.54
C GLU A 353 -6.98 17.81 -25.13
N PRO A 354 -6.74 17.80 -26.46
CA PRO A 354 -5.65 18.54 -27.10
C PRO A 354 -5.61 20.04 -26.78
N ASP A 355 -6.77 20.66 -26.52
CA ASP A 355 -6.91 22.12 -26.37
C ASP A 355 -7.08 22.62 -24.92
N ARG A 356 -7.15 21.75 -23.91
CA ARG A 356 -7.16 22.19 -22.50
C ARG A 356 -5.74 22.32 -21.96
N ARG A 357 -5.11 23.49 -22.16
CA ARG A 357 -3.86 23.83 -21.48
C ARG A 357 -4.05 23.75 -19.95
N PRO A 358 -3.05 23.26 -19.20
CA PRO A 358 -3.15 23.20 -17.75
C PRO A 358 -3.34 24.62 -17.20
N ALA A 359 -4.32 24.80 -16.31
CA ALA A 359 -4.47 26.03 -15.56
C ALA A 359 -3.14 26.30 -14.83
N GLN A 360 -2.47 27.40 -15.18
CA GLN A 360 -1.20 27.79 -14.57
C GLN A 360 -1.33 27.74 -13.04
N ARG A 361 -0.41 27.02 -12.39
CA ARG A 361 -0.29 26.94 -10.93
C ARG A 361 -0.27 28.35 -10.36
N ARG A 362 -1.37 28.79 -9.73
CA ARG A 362 -1.31 29.91 -8.79
C ARG A 362 -0.64 29.39 -7.53
N HIS A 363 0.67 29.60 -7.44
CA HIS A 363 1.37 29.60 -6.16
C HIS A 363 0.79 30.75 -5.33
N THR A 364 -0.13 30.43 -4.42
CA THR A 364 -0.38 31.27 -3.26
C THR A 364 0.83 31.15 -2.34
N LYS A 365 1.49 32.28 -2.11
CA LYS A 365 2.46 32.47 -1.03
C LYS A 365 1.80 32.26 0.33
#